data_AF-A0A535H7H0-F1
#
_entry.id   AF-A0A535H7H0-F1
#
_cell.length_a   1.000
_cell.length_b   1.000
_cell.length_c   1.000
_cell.angle_alpha   90.00
_cell.angle_beta   90.00
_cell.angle_gamma   90.00
#
_symmetry.space_group_name_H-M   'P 1'
#
loop_
_entity.id
_entity.type
_entity.pdbx_description
1 polymer ?
#
loop_
_entity_poly.entity_id
_entity_poly.type
_entity_poly.pdbx_seq_one_letter_code
_entity_poly.pdbx_strand_id
1 'polypeptide(L)'
;MIDLLCPMAYRRETGEVARLLRKARAAAPKTRIWGGLMAYAGERALLREQVRAAQDAGCEGAILFAYDTTQRDLLDIFAAA
;
A
#
# COMPACT_ATOMS: atom_id res chain seq x y z
N MET A 1 4.63 -15.46 -16.52
CA MET A 1 5.74 -14.60 -16.07
C MET A 1 5.11 -13.34 -15.49
N ILE A 2 5.48 -12.94 -14.27
CA ILE A 2 4.89 -11.77 -13.58
C ILE A 2 6.03 -10.86 -13.15
N ASP A 3 6.02 -9.61 -13.61
CA ASP A 3 7.06 -8.63 -13.30
C ASP A 3 6.88 -8.00 -11.91
N LEU A 4 5.63 -7.94 -11.43
CA LEU A 4 5.25 -7.28 -10.19
C LEU A 4 4.03 -7.94 -9.55
N LEU A 5 4.08 -8.14 -8.24
CA LEU A 5 2.95 -8.54 -7.42
C LEU A 5 2.36 -7.32 -6.71
N CYS A 6 1.05 -7.16 -6.74
CA CYS A 6 0.34 -6.14 -5.98
C CYS A 6 -0.71 -6.76 -5.08
N PRO A 7 -0.35 -7.23 -3.87
CA PRO A 7 -1.32 -7.79 -2.93
C PRO A 7 -2.32 -6.71 -2.50
N MET A 8 -3.62 -7.00 -2.66
CA MET A 8 -4.71 -6.12 -2.25
C MET A 8 -4.88 -6.15 -0.72
N ALA A 9 -4.02 -5.42 -0.01
CA ALA A 9 -4.02 -5.33 1.45
C ALA A 9 -5.07 -4.31 1.95
N TYR A 10 -6.31 -4.41 1.45
CA TYR A 10 -7.41 -3.51 1.80
C TYR A 10 -7.94 -3.80 3.21
N ARG A 11 -7.19 -3.35 4.20
CA ARG A 11 -7.52 -3.43 5.62
C ARG A 11 -7.43 -2.05 6.22
N ARG A 12 -8.27 -1.78 7.21
CA ARG A 12 -8.28 -0.48 7.87
C ARG A 12 -7.21 -0.43 8.95
N GLU A 13 -6.98 -1.54 9.64
CA GLU A 13 -5.90 -1.68 10.61
C GLU A 13 -4.54 -1.77 9.92
N THR A 14 -3.65 -0.82 10.20
CA THR A 14 -2.28 -0.75 9.63
C THR A 14 -1.45 -2.00 9.95
N GLY A 15 -1.63 -2.61 11.13
CA GLY A 15 -0.96 -3.86 11.50
C GLY A 15 -1.31 -5.03 10.57
N GLU A 16 -2.57 -5.12 10.15
CA GLU A 16 -3.03 -6.15 9.21
C GLU A 16 -2.51 -5.91 7.79
N VAL A 17 -2.41 -4.65 7.36
CA VAL A 17 -1.73 -4.29 6.10
C VAL A 17 -0.28 -4.78 6.12
N ALA A 18 0.48 -4.42 7.16
CA ALA A 18 1.87 -4.84 7.32
C ALA A 18 2.02 -6.37 7.36
N ARG A 19 1.11 -7.07 8.04
CA ARG A 19 1.11 -8.53 8.13
C ARG A 19 0.91 -9.18 6.77
N LEU A 20 -0.04 -8.70 5.98
CA LEU A 20 -0.33 -9.23 4.64
C LEU A 20 0.83 -9.00 3.68
N LEU A 21 1.39 -7.78 3.66
CA LEU A 21 2.49 -7.45 2.76
C LEU A 21 3.77 -8.21 3.10
N ARG A 22 4.09 -8.38 4.39
CA ARG A 22 5.23 -9.24 4.81
C ARG A 22 5.04 -10.69 4.40
N LYS A 23 3.83 -11.24 4.52
CA LYS A 23 3.53 -12.59 4.03
C LYS A 23 3.72 -12.70 2.52
N ALA A 24 3.29 -11.70 1.75
CA ALA A 24 3.49 -11.67 0.30
C ALA A 24 4.98 -11.58 -0.07
N ARG A 25 5.75 -10.72 0.62
CA ARG A 25 7.22 -10.61 0.44
C ARG A 25 7.93 -11.92 0.76
N ALA A 26 7.55 -12.61 1.84
CA ALA A 26 8.11 -13.91 2.18
C ALA A 26 7.79 -14.99 1.12
N ALA A 27 6.60 -14.96 0.53
CA ALA A 27 6.19 -15.91 -0.50
C ALA A 27 6.84 -15.65 -1.87
N ALA A 28 7.14 -14.39 -2.19
CA ALA A 28 7.73 -13.97 -3.46
C ALA A 28 8.98 -13.08 -3.23
N PRO A 29 10.07 -13.64 -2.65
CA PRO A 29 11.21 -12.85 -2.21
C PRO A 29 11.98 -12.15 -3.34
N LYS A 30 11.92 -12.68 -4.56
CA LYS A 30 12.64 -12.16 -5.73
C LYS A 30 11.76 -11.34 -6.69
N THR A 31 10.45 -11.32 -6.48
CA THR A 31 9.51 -10.58 -7.35
C THR A 31 9.35 -9.16 -6.80
N ARG A 32 9.20 -8.16 -7.68
CA ARG A 32 8.90 -6.81 -7.21
C ARG A 32 7.52 -6.78 -6.58
N ILE A 33 7.36 -6.01 -5.51
CA ILE A 33 6.07 -5.93 -4.80
C ILE A 33 5.68 -4.48 -4.60
N TRP A 34 4.46 -4.14 -4.99
CA TRP A 34 3.80 -2.90 -4.58
C TRP A 34 2.67 -3.21 -3.60
N GLY A 35 2.50 -2.37 -2.57
CA GLY A 35 1.39 -2.51 -1.63
C GLY A 35 0.08 -2.00 -2.22
N GLY A 36 -0.93 -2.85 -2.37
CA GLY A 36 -2.29 -2.41 -2.73
C GLY A 36 -2.99 -1.85 -1.50
N LEU A 37 -3.18 -0.54 -1.45
CA LEU A 37 -3.77 0.20 -0.33
C LEU A 37 -5.16 0.74 -0.66
N MET A 38 -6.00 0.86 0.36
CA MET A 38 -7.36 1.37 0.19
C MET A 38 -7.40 2.91 0.32
N ALA A 39 -8.10 3.59 -0.59
CA ALA A 39 -8.37 5.02 -0.54
C ALA A 39 -9.51 5.36 0.44
N TYR A 40 -9.19 5.36 1.74
CA TYR A 40 -10.17 5.80 2.73
C TYR A 40 -10.40 7.31 2.64
N ALA A 41 -11.62 7.71 2.30
CA ALA A 41 -12.02 9.10 2.10
C ALA A 41 -11.66 9.99 3.31
N GLY A 42 -10.88 11.05 3.08
CA GLY A 42 -10.48 12.02 4.11
C GLY A 42 -9.45 11.51 5.13
N GLU A 43 -9.00 10.26 5.03
CA GLU A 43 -8.18 9.59 6.04
C GLU A 43 -6.68 9.63 5.68
N ARG A 44 -6.15 10.85 5.50
CA ARG A 44 -4.75 11.10 5.09
C ARG A 44 -3.72 10.50 6.05
N ALA A 45 -3.98 10.62 7.35
CA ALA A 45 -3.08 10.09 8.38
C ALA A 45 -2.99 8.57 8.29
N LEU A 46 -4.14 7.90 8.17
CA LEU A 46 -4.21 6.46 7.99
C LEU A 46 -3.49 6.01 6.72
N LEU A 47 -3.74 6.66 5.58
CA LEU A 47 -3.07 6.30 4.33
C LEU A 47 -1.55 6.49 4.44
N ARG A 48 -1.09 7.56 5.09
CA ARG A 48 0.35 7.78 5.35
C ARG A 48 0.96 6.66 6.18
N GLU A 49 0.28 6.22 7.23
CA GLU A 49 0.72 5.09 8.03
C GLU A 49 0.78 3.79 7.23
N GLN A 50 -0.20 3.56 6.36
CA GLN A 50 -0.25 2.38 5.51
C GLN A 50 0.83 2.39 4.41
N VAL A 51 1.17 3.55 3.86
CA VAL A 51 2.30 3.72 2.94
C VAL A 51 3.62 3.39 3.64
N ARG A 52 3.83 3.89 4.87
CA ARG A 52 5.00 3.53 5.69
C ARG A 52 5.05 2.03 5.99
N ALA A 53 3.93 1.44 6.37
CA ALA A 53 3.83 0.01 6.61
C ALA A 53 4.15 -0.84 5.37
N ALA A 54 3.81 -0.37 4.17
CA ALA A 54 4.18 -1.02 2.91
C ALA A 54 5.69 -0.94 2.66
N GLN A 55 6.30 0.23 2.89
CA GLN A 55 7.74 0.43 2.81
C GLN A 55 8.50 -0.49 3.79
N ASP A 56 8.08 -0.53 5.06
CA ASP A 56 8.66 -1.38 6.10
C ASP A 56 8.51 -2.88 5.79
N ALA A 57 7.45 -3.27 5.06
CA ALA A 57 7.26 -4.63 4.57
C ALA A 57 8.15 -4.99 3.36
N GLY A 58 8.96 -4.05 2.89
CA GLY A 58 9.85 -4.22 1.74
C GLY A 58 9.13 -4.10 0.40
N CYS A 59 8.02 -3.36 0.32
CA CYS A 59 7.42 -2.99 -0.96
C CYS A 59 8.23 -1.87 -1.62
N GLU A 60 8.37 -1.94 -2.94
CA GLU A 60 9.09 -0.96 -3.77
C GLU A 60 8.17 0.20 -4.23
N GLY A 61 6.92 0.18 -3.80
CA GLY A 61 5.89 1.15 -4.16
C GLY A 61 4.53 0.76 -3.60
N ALA A 62 3.50 1.54 -3.92
CA ALA A 62 2.14 1.26 -3.53
C ALA A 62 1.14 1.73 -4.60
N ILE A 63 0.01 1.04 -4.70
CA ILE A 63 -1.12 1.40 -5.56
C ILE A 63 -2.30 1.76 -4.66
N LEU A 64 -2.95 2.89 -4.95
CA LEU A 64 -4.15 3.32 -4.28
C LEU A 64 -5.41 2.84 -5.02
N PHE A 65 -6.34 2.21 -4.31
CA PHE A 65 -7.61 1.72 -4.86
C PHE A 65 -8.76 1.87 -3.86
N ALA A 66 -10.02 2.05 -4.22
CA ALA A 66 -10.48 2.68 -5.44
C ALA A 66 -10.31 4.20 -5.25
N TYR A 67 -9.43 4.80 -6.03
CA TYR A 67 -9.15 6.22 -5.96
C TYR A 67 -10.29 7.02 -6.62
N ASP A 68 -10.83 8.00 -5.90
CA ASP A 68 -11.73 9.01 -6.46
C ASP A 68 -10.91 10.27 -6.82
N THR A 69 -11.00 10.70 -8.08
CA THR A 69 -10.34 11.92 -8.59
C THR A 69 -10.69 13.20 -7.82
N THR A 70 -11.81 13.22 -7.09
CA THR A 70 -12.17 14.35 -6.22
C THR A 70 -11.31 14.41 -4.96
N GLN A 71 -10.68 13.30 -4.55
CA GLN A 71 -9.87 13.14 -3.34
C GLN A 71 -8.38 13.35 -3.61
N ARG A 72 -8.03 14.47 -4.25
CA ARG A 72 -6.64 14.78 -4.61
C ARG A 72 -5.70 14.83 -3.42
N ASP A 73 -6.22 15.20 -2.25
CA ASP A 73 -5.47 15.30 -1.00
C ASP A 73 -4.90 13.95 -0.53
N LEU A 74 -5.44 12.82 -1.01
CA LEU A 74 -4.87 11.49 -0.78
C LEU A 74 -3.62 11.23 -1.63
N LEU A 75 -3.49 11.86 -2.81
CA LEU A 75 -2.32 11.70 -3.68
C LEU A 75 -1.09 12.40 -3.12
N ASP A 76 -1.27 13.50 -2.38
CA ASP A 76 -0.18 14.25 -1.73
C ASP A 76 0.63 13.37 -0.76
N ILE A 77 0.04 12.27 -0.26
CA ILE A 77 0.74 11.30 0.58
C ILE A 77 1.84 10.58 -0.19
N PHE A 78 1.61 10.22 -1.45
CA PHE A 78 2.59 9.53 -2.28
C PHE A 78 3.70 10.46 -2.77
N ALA A 79 3.40 11.75 -2.95
CA ALA A 79 4.41 12.75 -3.32
C ALA A 79 5.41 13.06 -2.17
N ALA A 80 5.05 12.71 -0.93
CA ALA A 80 5.83 13.03 0.27
C ALA A 80 6.47 11.79 0.93
N ALA A 81 6.45 10.63 0.28
CA ALA A 81 6.90 9.34 0.79
C ALA A 81 8.29 8.95 0.29
#